data_AF-A0A2V6FCB3-F1
#
_entry.id   AF-A0A2V6FCB3-F1
#
_cell.length_a   1.000
_cell.length_b   1.000
_cell.length_c   1.000
_cell.angle_alpha   90.00
_cell.angle_beta   90.00
_cell.angle_gamma   90.00
#
_symmetry.space_group_name_H-M   'P 1'
#
loop_
_entity.id
_entity.type
_entity.pdbx_description
1 polymer ?
#
loop_
_entity_poly.entity_id
_entity_poly.type
_entity_poly.pdbx_seq_one_letter_code
_entity_poly.pdbx_strand_id
1 'polypeptide(L)'
;MCGPVNSIIGRAVEPIMQRFISNLPAQFPVATGEVRLRGALVEIDETTGRARRISRIDEAASSRESQSEARLENEYKNERENG
;
A
#
# COMPACT_ATOMS: atom_id res chain seq x y z
N MET A 1 -3.39 4.07 -8.53
CA MET A 1 -2.04 4.11 -7.93
C MET A 1 -1.96 3.02 -6.88
N CYS A 2 -0.84 2.29 -6.84
CA CYS A 2 -0.52 1.35 -5.76
C CYS A 2 0.47 2.06 -4.83
N GLY A 3 0.10 2.28 -3.57
CA GLY A 3 0.93 3.07 -2.67
C GLY A 3 0.13 3.72 -1.53
N PRO A 4 0.73 4.70 -0.84
CA PRO A 4 0.17 5.33 0.35
C PRO A 4 -1.19 5.98 0.09
N VAL A 5 -2.19 5.61 0.89
CA VAL A 5 -3.57 6.10 0.74
C VAL A 5 -3.68 7.56 1.18
N ASN A 6 -3.10 7.86 2.35
CA ASN A 6 -3.17 9.18 2.97
C ASN A 6 -2.00 10.03 2.45
N SER A 7 -2.06 10.40 1.17
CA SER A 7 -0.98 11.11 0.47
C SER A 7 -1.51 12.01 -0.65
N ILE A 8 -0.66 12.91 -1.16
CA ILE A 8 -0.93 13.65 -2.41
C ILE A 8 -0.10 13.00 -3.51
N ILE A 9 -0.75 12.20 -4.37
CA ILE A 9 -0.10 11.47 -5.47
C ILE A 9 1.13 10.66 -4.97
N GLY A 10 1.01 10.03 -3.80
CA GLY A 10 2.06 9.20 -3.20
C GLY A 10 3.14 9.99 -2.44
N ARG A 11 3.00 11.32 -2.34
CA ARG A 11 3.92 12.19 -1.60
C ARG A 11 3.34 12.63 -0.27
N ALA A 12 4.22 12.87 0.69
CA ALA A 12 3.82 13.41 1.99
C ALA A 12 3.02 14.70 1.80
N VAL A 13 1.95 14.87 2.57
CA VAL A 13 0.98 15.96 2.37
C VAL A 13 1.62 17.33 2.59
N GLU A 14 2.37 17.49 3.69
CA GLU A 14 2.83 18.79 4.15
C GLU A 14 3.73 19.53 3.15
N PRO A 15 4.81 18.93 2.60
CA PRO A 15 5.68 19.63 1.64
C PRO A 15 4.96 20.04 0.35
N ILE A 16 3.93 19.28 -0.04
CA ILE A 16 3.12 19.59 -1.23
C ILE A 16 2.20 20.78 -0.94
N MET A 17 1.51 20.78 0.20
CA MET A 17 0.67 21.91 0.61
C MET A 17 1.48 23.20 0.70
N GLN A 18 2.66 23.15 1.33
CA GLN A 18 3.55 24.30 1.43
C GLN A 18 4.03 24.81 0.07
N ARG A 19 4.33 23.92 -0.89
CA ARG A 19 4.65 24.30 -2.28
C ARG A 19 3.52 25.06 -2.94
N PHE A 20 2.27 24.60 -2.79
CA PHE A 20 1.10 25.24 -3.41
C PHE A 20 0.78 26.60 -2.79
N ILE A 21 0.94 26.76 -1.49
CA ILE A 21 0.69 28.03 -0.81
C ILE A 21 1.79 29.05 -1.12
N SER A 22 3.06 28.64 -1.00
CA SER A 22 4.21 29.56 -1.10
C SER A 22 4.71 29.78 -2.53
N ASN A 23 4.40 28.87 -3.46
CA ASN A 23 5.01 28.79 -4.79
C ASN A 23 6.55 28.63 -4.80
N LEU A 24 7.19 28.35 -3.66
CA LEU A 24 8.64 28.15 -3.52
C LEU A 24 9.04 26.68 -3.68
N PRO A 25 10.23 26.33 -4.22
CA PRO A 25 10.62 24.95 -4.44
C PRO A 25 10.63 24.13 -3.15
N ALA A 26 10.22 22.86 -3.23
CA ALA A 26 10.17 21.96 -2.07
C ALA A 26 10.56 20.53 -2.47
N GLN A 27 11.05 19.77 -1.50
CA GLN A 27 11.29 18.33 -1.65
C GLN A 27 9.97 17.56 -1.50
N PHE A 28 9.77 16.51 -2.30
CA PHE A 28 8.56 15.70 -2.29
C PHE A 28 8.88 14.27 -1.81
N PRO A 29 9.04 14.04 -0.49
CA PRO A 29 9.27 12.72 0.04
C PRO A 29 8.05 11.81 -0.21
N VAL A 30 8.29 10.51 -0.32
CA VAL A 30 7.21 9.50 -0.43
C VAL A 30 6.45 9.47 0.89
N ALA A 31 5.12 9.40 0.83
CA ALA A 31 4.31 9.25 2.04
C ALA A 31 4.50 7.86 2.68
N THR A 32 4.37 7.79 4.00
CA THR A 32 4.42 6.54 4.77
C THR A 32 3.04 6.17 5.32
N GLY A 33 2.90 4.99 5.91
CA GLY A 33 1.65 4.52 6.52
C GLY A 33 0.88 3.55 5.62
N GLU A 34 -0.45 3.52 5.76
CA GLU A 34 -1.32 2.59 5.04
C GLU A 34 -1.14 2.69 3.52
N VAL A 35 -0.85 1.56 2.89
CA VAL A 35 -0.75 1.45 1.43
C VAL A 35 -1.83 0.51 0.88
N ARG A 36 -2.32 0.83 -0.32
CA ARG A 36 -3.29 0.00 -1.03
C ARG A 36 -2.78 -0.38 -2.41
N LEU A 37 -3.05 -1.60 -2.82
CA LEU A 37 -2.85 -2.10 -4.17
C LEU A 37 -4.14 -1.88 -4.97
N ARG A 38 -4.02 -1.21 -6.11
CA ARG A 38 -5.16 -0.96 -7.00
C ARG A 38 -4.81 -1.33 -8.43
N GLY A 39 -5.71 -2.03 -9.11
CA GLY A 39 -5.50 -2.49 -10.47
C GLY A 39 -6.79 -2.84 -11.19
N ALA A 40 -6.65 -3.44 -12.35
CA ALA A 40 -7.76 -3.98 -13.12
C ALA A 40 -7.43 -5.43 -13.53
N LEU A 41 -8.34 -6.34 -13.22
CA LEU A 41 -8.32 -7.70 -13.74
C LEU A 41 -9.15 -7.73 -15.03
N VAL A 42 -8.54 -8.08 -16.15
CA VAL A 42 -9.19 -8.13 -17.45
C VAL A 42 -9.18 -9.57 -17.96
N GLU A 43 -10.34 -10.09 -18.29
CA GLU A 43 -10.52 -11.41 -18.89
C GLU A 43 -10.53 -11.26 -20.41
N ILE A 44 -9.66 -11.98 -21.12
CA ILE A 44 -9.48 -11.89 -22.57
C ILE A 44 -9.95 -13.16 -23.25
N ASP A 45 -10.66 -13.01 -24.36
CA ASP A 45 -10.93 -14.08 -25.32
C ASP A 45 -9.67 -14.36 -26.14
N GLU A 46 -9.06 -15.53 -25.96
CA GLU A 46 -7.79 -15.87 -26.63
C GLU A 46 -7.92 -16.04 -28.14
N THR A 47 -9.12 -16.37 -28.65
CA THR A 47 -9.33 -16.58 -30.10
C THR A 47 -9.48 -15.26 -30.85
N THR A 48 -10.17 -14.29 -30.24
CA THR A 48 -10.47 -13.00 -30.88
C THR A 48 -9.56 -11.86 -30.41
N GLY A 49 -8.85 -12.03 -29.29
CA GLY A 49 -8.08 -11.00 -28.61
C GLY A 49 -8.94 -9.94 -27.90
N ARG A 50 -10.27 -10.11 -27.86
CA ARG A 50 -11.19 -9.12 -27.26
C ARG A 50 -11.32 -9.32 -25.76
N ALA A 51 -11.43 -8.21 -25.03
CA ALA A 51 -11.78 -8.26 -23.61
C ALA A 51 -13.23 -8.69 -23.43
N ARG A 52 -13.47 -9.68 -22.56
CA ARG A 52 -14.81 -10.16 -22.19
C ARG A 52 -15.33 -9.49 -20.93
N ARG A 53 -14.44 -9.18 -19.99
CA ARG A 53 -14.79 -8.60 -18.69
C ARG A 53 -13.63 -7.79 -18.12
N ILE A 54 -13.95 -6.77 -17.33
CA ILE A 54 -13.00 -6.01 -16.52
C ILE A 54 -13.55 -5.88 -15.09
N SER A 55 -12.70 -6.15 -14.11
CA SER A 55 -12.98 -5.98 -12.68
C SER A 55 -11.95 -5.08 -12.04
N ARG A 56 -12.39 -4.19 -11.15
CA ARG A 56 -11.48 -3.34 -10.38
C ARG A 56 -10.93 -4.13 -9.19
N ILE A 57 -9.64 -3.99 -8.93
CA ILE A 57 -8.97 -4.51 -7.73
C ILE A 57 -8.65 -3.32 -6.81
N ASP A 58 -9.00 -3.42 -5.53
CA ASP A 58 -8.67 -2.43 -4.51
C ASP A 58 -8.46 -3.12 -3.16
N GLU A 59 -7.21 -3.43 -2.85
CA GLU A 59 -6.82 -4.23 -1.69
C GLU A 59 -5.93 -3.42 -0.74
N ALA A 60 -6.16 -3.57 0.58
CA ALA A 60 -5.21 -3.11 1.58
C ALA A 60 -3.96 -4.00 1.54
N ALA A 61 -2.77 -3.40 1.54
CA ALA A 61 -1.57 -4.20 1.72
C ALA A 61 -1.54 -4.69 3.17
N SER A 62 -1.45 -6.01 3.35
CA SER A 62 -1.16 -6.57 4.67
C SER A 62 0.32 -6.39 4.97
N SER A 63 0.64 -5.76 6.10
CA SER A 63 1.98 -5.78 6.64
C SER A 63 2.26 -7.22 7.12
N ARG A 64 3.25 -7.88 6.50
CA ARG A 64 3.79 -9.14 7.05
C ARG A 64 4.47 -8.91 8.41
N GLU A 65 4.82 -7.66 8.75
CA GLU A 65 5.44 -7.26 10.01
C GLU A 65 4.55 -7.60 11.22
N SER A 66 3.24 -7.35 11.13
CA SER A 66 2.30 -7.66 12.21
C SER A 66 2.10 -9.16 12.42
N GLN A 67 2.41 -10.00 11.42
CA GLN A 67 2.36 -11.46 11.51
C GLN A 67 3.69 -12.04 12.04
N SER A 68 4.84 -11.41 11.71
CA SER A 68 6.15 -11.84 12.22
C SER A 68 6.38 -11.46 13.68
N GLU A 69 5.94 -10.27 14.12
CA GLU A 69 6.06 -9.84 15.52
C GLU A 69 5.15 -10.67 16.45
N ALA A 70 3.89 -10.89 16.04
CA ALA A 70 2.96 -11.75 16.77
C ALA A 70 3.45 -13.21 16.85
N ARG A 71 4.13 -13.70 15.81
CA ARG A 71 4.74 -15.03 15.82
C ARG A 71 5.94 -15.12 16.77
N LEU A 72 6.81 -14.12 16.78
CA LEU A 72 7.96 -14.06 17.70
C LEU A 72 7.50 -13.95 19.17
N GLU A 73 6.52 -13.11 19.47
CA GLU A 73 5.97 -12.99 20.84
C GLU A 73 5.35 -14.30 21.35
N ASN A 74 4.66 -15.04 20.48
CA ASN A 74 4.07 -16.33 20.83
C ASN A 74 5.14 -17.42 21.05
N GLU A 75 6.21 -17.42 20.26
CA GLU A 75 7.37 -18.31 20.45
C GLU A 75 8.08 -17.99 21.79
N TYR A 76 8.30 -16.71 22.11
CA TYR A 76 8.91 -16.29 23.40
C TYR A 76 8.06 -16.63 24.64
N LYS A 77 6.72 -16.58 24.56
CA LYS A 77 5.85 -16.95 25.67
C LYS A 77 5.85 -18.47 25.91
N ASN A 78 5.79 -19.27 24.84
CA ASN A 78 5.82 -20.73 24.94
C ASN A 78 7.13 -21.28 25.53
N GLU A 79 8.26 -20.60 25.31
CA GLU A 79 9.55 -20.98 25.90
C GLU A 79 9.63 -20.67 27.41
N ARG A 80 8.92 -19.65 27.91
CA ARG A 80 8.88 -19.29 29.34
C ARG A 80 7.89 -20.12 30.17
N GLU A 81 6.89 -20.71 29.53
CA GLU A 81 5.88 -21.55 30.20
C GLU A 81 6.32 -23.03 30.29
N ASN A 82 7.30 -23.46 29.49
CA ASN A 82 7.78 -24.86 29.44
C ASN A 82 9.22 -25.06 29.99
N GLY A 83 9.82 -24.04 30.61
CA GLY A 83 11.13 -24.10 31.28
C GLY A 83 11.01 -23.77 32.77
#